data_AF-V5GW35-F1
#
_entry.id   AF-V5GW35-F1
#
_cell.length_a   1.000
_cell.length_b   1.000
_cell.length_c   1.000
_cell.angle_alpha   90.00
_cell.angle_beta   90.00
_cell.angle_gamma   90.00
#
_symmetry.space_group_name_H-M   'P 1'
#
loop_
_entity.id
_entity.type
_entity.pdbx_description
1 polymer ?
#
loop_
_entity_poly.entity_id
_entity_poly.type
_entity_poly.pdbx_seq_one_letter_code
_entity_poly.pdbx_strand_id
1 'polypeptide(L)'
;MVASALLRVLSHVSELKRLAEDLQRFVEDEAHLSSLVGVGFRGVQLTELAPYWLDSNMELQNASRSMFQAAVTRLGQAQLDVLCDQWQTSLSPAKTAQDNAKTRMADIASEDVELQIRALALLGSIAVERYTSMSPRLLKDIAKAIHGSIVSDKGSEMRSSHELQMLAVAIELCRQGFSMWQHYFDATEVVRSLFALSTSTSTSSSTSADSDLRTLARAATLQIAAENTPLFMTTLSLDILHARSAAHCSATMRLVAFMVRKRPSVLVANLPRLAEAVVKSLDPTHTTMREAVVNAATVMIGELVSTYPSLSFFGGGQRLAVGTHEGAVIMYDLKTATRLYVLEGHRRRADAVSFSPDGRRLVTMSLEEGRVLVWKTSSGFSTFFSPGQMPRQGATDVKLTDGAYKAFLFNVGEQHQSASKAGTTQAATFGCHQGENQEQDFVGFDRIRFQWNSERSVKVQIGEAQLNISVD
;
A
#
# COMPACT_ATOMS: atom_id res chain seq x y z
N MET A 1 -12.59 -31.75 21.54
CA MET A 1 -13.85 -32.40 21.11
C MET A 1 -15.04 -31.45 21.12
N VAL A 2 -15.42 -30.82 22.25
CA VAL A 2 -16.58 -29.90 22.30
C VAL A 2 -16.40 -28.67 21.41
N ALA A 3 -15.24 -28.00 21.45
CA ALA A 3 -14.96 -26.85 20.59
C ALA A 3 -14.95 -27.20 19.08
N SER A 4 -14.37 -28.35 18.71
CA SER A 4 -14.37 -28.88 17.34
C SER A 4 -15.77 -29.31 16.86
N ALA A 5 -16.58 -29.90 17.75
CA ALA A 5 -17.98 -30.21 17.49
C ALA A 5 -18.82 -28.94 17.34
N LEU A 6 -18.57 -27.90 18.15
CA LEU A 6 -19.22 -26.59 18.03
C LEU A 6 -18.83 -25.90 16.71
N LEU A 7 -17.56 -25.93 16.31
CA LEU A 7 -17.12 -25.42 15.00
C LEU A 7 -17.77 -26.18 13.83
N ARG A 8 -17.91 -27.51 13.92
CA ARG A 8 -18.68 -28.31 12.93
C ARG A 8 -20.16 -27.96 12.89
N VAL A 9 -20.79 -27.71 14.03
CA VAL A 9 -22.20 -27.33 14.10
C VAL A 9 -22.41 -25.92 13.56
N LEU A 10 -21.51 -24.99 13.89
CA LEU A 10 -21.56 -23.60 13.42
C LEU A 10 -21.24 -23.47 11.92
N SER A 11 -20.40 -24.35 11.35
CA SER A 11 -20.18 -24.36 9.90
C SER A 11 -21.42 -24.79 9.11
N HIS A 12 -22.41 -25.41 9.77
CA HIS A 12 -23.67 -25.83 9.17
C HIS A 12 -24.85 -24.89 9.50
N VAL A 13 -24.69 -23.96 10.44
CA VAL A 13 -25.76 -23.06 10.90
C VAL A 13 -25.24 -21.63 10.98
N SER A 14 -25.48 -20.86 9.93
CA SER A 14 -25.00 -19.48 9.75
C SER A 14 -25.68 -18.42 10.62
N GLU A 15 -26.75 -18.75 11.36
CA GLU A 15 -27.56 -17.79 12.12
C GLU A 15 -27.12 -17.56 13.58
N LEU A 16 -26.10 -18.27 14.07
CA LEU A 16 -25.74 -18.29 15.49
C LEU A 16 -24.56 -17.36 15.85
N LYS A 17 -24.70 -16.06 15.57
CA LYS A 17 -23.68 -15.03 15.87
C LYS A 17 -23.25 -14.95 17.34
N ARG A 18 -24.19 -15.13 18.28
CA ARG A 18 -23.91 -15.08 19.74
C ARG A 18 -23.01 -16.22 20.22
N LEU A 19 -23.03 -17.36 19.53
CA LEU A 19 -22.28 -18.55 19.94
C LEU A 19 -20.80 -18.46 19.57
N ALA A 20 -20.43 -17.69 18.54
CA ALA A 20 -19.04 -17.45 18.16
C ALA A 20 -18.30 -16.58 19.19
N GLU A 21 -18.96 -15.53 19.69
CA GLU A 21 -18.45 -14.68 20.79
C GLU A 21 -18.28 -15.47 22.09
N ASP A 22 -19.25 -16.34 22.42
CA ASP A 22 -19.17 -17.20 23.60
C ASP A 22 -18.09 -18.29 23.46
N LEU A 23 -17.81 -18.77 22.24
CA LEU A 23 -16.68 -19.67 21.95
C LEU A 23 -15.33 -19.00 22.13
N GLN A 24 -15.23 -17.72 21.76
CA GLN A 24 -14.03 -16.92 21.92
C GLN A 24 -13.70 -16.72 23.41
N ARG A 25 -14.72 -16.43 24.24
CA ARG A 25 -14.61 -16.39 25.70
C ARG A 25 -14.26 -17.75 26.31
N PHE A 26 -14.84 -18.85 25.80
CA PHE A 26 -14.55 -20.22 26.25
C PHE A 26 -13.07 -20.60 26.08
N VAL A 27 -12.38 -20.03 25.09
CA VAL A 27 -10.98 -20.33 24.76
C VAL A 27 -10.00 -19.50 25.59
N GLU A 28 -10.37 -18.25 25.91
CA GLU A 28 -9.62 -17.42 26.86
C GLU A 28 -9.58 -18.09 28.25
N ASP A 29 -10.68 -18.76 28.65
CA ASP A 29 -10.82 -19.49 29.92
C ASP A 29 -10.36 -20.96 29.90
N GLU A 30 -9.69 -21.42 28.83
CA GLU A 30 -9.34 -22.84 28.68
C GLU A 30 -8.37 -23.35 29.80
N ALA A 31 -7.57 -22.45 30.39
CA ALA A 31 -6.77 -22.77 31.58
C ALA A 31 -7.65 -23.14 32.78
N HIS A 32 -8.78 -22.44 32.99
CA HIS A 32 -9.78 -22.79 33.99
C HIS A 32 -10.50 -24.10 33.64
N LEU A 33 -10.80 -24.35 32.36
CA LEU A 33 -11.42 -25.60 31.90
C LEU A 33 -10.54 -26.84 32.11
N SER A 34 -9.22 -26.72 31.93
CA SER A 34 -8.30 -27.83 32.22
C SER A 34 -8.35 -28.26 33.69
N SER A 35 -8.51 -27.28 34.59
CA SER A 35 -8.66 -27.52 36.04
C SER A 35 -10.03 -28.08 36.43
N LEU A 36 -11.08 -27.74 35.67
CA LEU A 36 -12.46 -28.17 35.90
C LEU A 36 -12.78 -29.57 35.35
N VAL A 37 -12.23 -29.92 34.18
CA VAL A 37 -12.55 -31.18 33.47
C VAL A 37 -11.56 -32.31 33.84
N GLY A 38 -10.38 -31.97 34.36
CA GLY A 38 -9.39 -32.94 34.84
C GLY A 38 -8.65 -33.68 33.72
N VAL A 39 -8.10 -34.86 34.07
CA VAL A 39 -7.10 -35.63 33.30
C VAL A 39 -7.55 -36.08 31.90
N GLY A 40 -8.84 -35.96 31.58
CA GLY A 40 -9.42 -36.30 30.28
C GLY A 40 -9.57 -35.12 29.31
N PHE A 41 -9.24 -33.89 29.73
CA PHE A 41 -9.35 -32.71 28.87
C PHE A 41 -8.33 -32.77 27.73
N ARG A 42 -8.80 -33.07 26.52
CA ARG A 42 -8.04 -32.83 25.28
C ARG A 42 -8.42 -31.45 24.77
N GLY A 43 -7.50 -30.50 24.93
CA GLY A 43 -7.60 -29.15 24.39
C GLY A 43 -7.75 -29.12 22.87
N VAL A 44 -7.89 -27.92 22.31
CA VAL A 44 -8.12 -27.76 20.88
C VAL A 44 -6.92 -28.26 20.08
N GLN A 45 -7.13 -29.24 19.20
CA GLN A 45 -6.06 -29.72 18.32
C GLN A 45 -5.90 -28.77 17.13
N LEU A 46 -4.66 -28.31 16.90
CA LEU A 46 -4.32 -27.41 15.78
C LEU A 46 -4.73 -27.99 14.42
N THR A 47 -4.65 -29.32 14.28
CA THR A 47 -5.02 -30.06 13.07
C THR A 47 -6.53 -30.01 12.77
N GLU A 48 -7.38 -29.90 13.80
CA GLU A 48 -8.83 -29.78 13.64
C GLU A 48 -9.27 -28.33 13.33
N LEU A 49 -8.43 -27.34 13.63
CA LEU A 49 -8.69 -25.93 13.34
C LEU A 49 -8.32 -25.53 11.91
N ALA A 50 -7.27 -26.15 11.34
CA ALA A 50 -6.74 -25.81 10.03
C ALA A 50 -7.78 -25.77 8.88
N PRO A 51 -8.78 -26.69 8.82
CA PRO A 51 -9.82 -26.63 7.78
C PRO A 51 -10.70 -25.38 7.83
N TYR A 52 -10.91 -24.79 9.01
CA TYR A 52 -11.75 -23.61 9.19
C TYR A 52 -11.03 -22.29 8.88
N TRP A 53 -9.73 -22.35 8.55
CA TRP A 53 -8.92 -21.17 8.25
C TRP A 53 -9.33 -20.45 6.96
N LEU A 54 -9.92 -21.19 6.02
CA LEU A 54 -10.42 -20.70 4.73
C LEU A 54 -11.95 -20.84 4.61
N ASP A 55 -12.65 -21.01 5.73
CA ASP A 55 -14.11 -21.09 5.70
C ASP A 55 -14.70 -19.79 5.13
N SER A 56 -15.80 -19.90 4.38
CA SER A 56 -16.48 -18.75 3.78
C SER A 56 -17.11 -17.85 4.84
N ASN A 57 -17.35 -18.36 6.04
CA ASN A 57 -17.84 -17.58 7.16
C ASN A 57 -16.69 -16.87 7.90
N MET A 58 -16.64 -15.54 7.76
CA MET A 58 -15.66 -14.67 8.41
C MET A 58 -15.61 -14.81 9.94
N GLU A 59 -16.74 -15.09 10.60
CA GLU A 59 -16.79 -15.25 12.06
C GLU A 59 -16.11 -16.54 12.50
N LEU A 60 -16.36 -17.65 11.79
CA LEU A 60 -15.68 -18.93 12.00
C LEU A 60 -14.19 -18.85 11.67
N GLN A 61 -13.84 -18.15 10.59
CA GLN A 61 -12.46 -17.90 10.23
C GLN A 61 -11.74 -17.12 11.34
N ASN A 62 -12.35 -16.05 11.88
CA ASN A 62 -11.74 -15.26 12.95
C ASN A 62 -11.64 -16.06 14.27
N ALA A 63 -12.68 -16.80 14.64
CA ALA A 63 -12.67 -17.63 15.83
C ALA A 63 -11.62 -18.74 15.74
N SER A 64 -11.54 -19.45 14.61
CA SER A 64 -10.54 -20.52 14.41
C SER A 64 -9.11 -19.98 14.46
N ARG A 65 -8.85 -18.80 13.87
CA ARG A 65 -7.54 -18.13 13.94
C ARG A 65 -7.17 -17.72 15.36
N SER A 66 -8.09 -17.09 16.09
CA SER A 66 -7.88 -16.70 17.48
C SER A 66 -7.57 -17.92 18.37
N MET A 67 -8.32 -19.02 18.16
CA MET A 67 -8.09 -20.29 18.86
C MET A 67 -6.74 -20.91 18.51
N PHE A 68 -6.36 -20.85 17.25
CA PHE A 68 -5.09 -21.37 16.77
C PHE A 68 -3.91 -20.61 17.39
N GLN A 69 -3.97 -19.27 17.41
CA GLN A 69 -2.95 -18.44 18.05
C GLN A 69 -2.81 -18.74 19.55
N ALA A 70 -3.93 -18.86 20.27
CA ALA A 70 -3.94 -19.24 21.67
C ALA A 70 -3.35 -20.64 21.91
N ALA A 71 -3.59 -21.59 21.00
CA ALA A 71 -3.02 -22.94 21.09
C ALA A 71 -1.51 -22.97 20.76
N VAL A 72 -1.05 -22.20 19.77
CA VAL A 72 0.38 -22.12 19.38
C VAL A 72 1.25 -21.49 20.47
N THR A 73 0.74 -20.44 21.14
CA THR A 73 1.45 -19.78 22.25
C THR A 73 1.66 -20.69 23.45
N ARG A 74 0.75 -21.65 23.68
CA ARG A 74 0.83 -22.62 24.79
C ARG A 74 1.63 -23.89 24.43
N LEU A 75 1.96 -24.10 23.17
CA LEU A 75 2.60 -25.32 22.70
C LEU A 75 4.07 -25.39 23.18
N GLY A 76 4.46 -26.47 23.86
CA GLY A 76 5.85 -26.70 24.26
C GLY A 76 6.77 -27.00 23.07
N GLN A 77 8.06 -26.70 23.17
CA GLN A 77 9.01 -26.87 22.05
C GLN A 77 9.07 -28.33 21.53
N ALA A 78 9.11 -29.32 22.42
CA ALA A 78 9.16 -30.74 22.00
C ALA A 78 7.90 -31.18 21.24
N GLN A 79 6.72 -30.65 21.59
CA GLN A 79 5.47 -30.92 20.88
C GLN A 79 5.45 -30.23 19.52
N LEU A 80 6.02 -29.02 19.43
CA LEU A 80 6.17 -28.27 18.19
C LEU A 80 7.08 -29.01 17.20
N ASP A 81 8.22 -29.54 17.66
CA ASP A 81 9.15 -30.28 16.80
C ASP A 81 8.50 -31.55 16.22
N VAL A 82 7.78 -32.32 17.04
CA VAL A 82 7.05 -33.52 16.59
C VAL A 82 5.98 -33.17 15.55
N LEU A 83 5.23 -32.08 15.77
CA LEU A 83 4.21 -31.63 14.83
C LEU A 83 4.84 -31.16 13.52
N CYS A 84 5.95 -30.41 13.59
CA CYS A 84 6.70 -29.97 12.42
C CYS A 84 7.19 -31.15 11.58
N ASP A 85 7.80 -32.16 12.21
CA ASP A 85 8.30 -33.35 11.51
C ASP A 85 7.18 -34.15 10.84
N GLN A 86 6.03 -34.29 11.52
CA GLN A 86 4.87 -34.99 10.96
C GLN A 86 4.37 -34.32 9.67
N TRP A 87 4.18 -33.00 9.70
CA TRP A 87 3.55 -32.26 8.60
C TRP A 87 4.54 -31.79 7.53
N GLN A 88 5.84 -31.77 7.80
CA GLN A 88 6.86 -31.38 6.81
C GLN A 88 6.85 -32.32 5.60
N THR A 89 6.63 -33.62 5.81
CA THR A 89 6.57 -34.62 4.72
C THR A 89 5.43 -34.36 3.74
N SER A 90 4.33 -33.75 4.21
CA SER A 90 3.14 -33.42 3.44
C SER A 90 3.25 -32.11 2.66
N LEU A 91 4.29 -31.30 2.90
CA LEU A 91 4.43 -29.98 2.29
C LEU A 91 5.06 -30.02 0.88
N SER A 92 5.87 -31.05 0.61
CA SER A 92 6.47 -31.27 -0.71
C SER A 92 5.55 -32.11 -1.59
N PRO A 93 5.32 -31.72 -2.87
CA PRO A 93 4.69 -32.61 -3.84
C PRO A 93 5.64 -33.79 -4.00
N ALA A 94 5.25 -34.92 -3.44
CA ALA A 94 6.22 -35.93 -3.08
C ALA A 94 6.89 -36.57 -4.29
N LYS A 95 8.18 -36.88 -4.13
CA LYS A 95 8.94 -37.86 -4.92
C LYS A 95 8.34 -39.29 -4.87
N THR A 96 7.17 -39.49 -4.27
CA THR A 96 6.46 -40.78 -4.18
C THR A 96 5.62 -41.13 -5.40
N ALA A 97 5.67 -40.33 -6.48
CA ALA A 97 5.05 -40.69 -7.76
C ALA A 97 5.78 -41.82 -8.52
N GLN A 98 6.95 -42.28 -8.04
CA GLN A 98 7.73 -43.31 -8.75
C GLN A 98 7.48 -44.75 -8.28
N ASP A 99 6.84 -44.97 -7.11
CA ASP A 99 6.69 -46.32 -6.55
C ASP A 99 5.26 -46.89 -6.49
N ASN A 100 4.21 -46.09 -6.70
CA ASN A 100 2.83 -46.61 -6.71
C ASN A 100 2.11 -46.31 -8.02
N ALA A 101 2.72 -46.76 -9.12
CA ALA A 101 2.02 -46.91 -10.38
C ALA A 101 1.10 -48.15 -10.33
N LYS A 102 -0.16 -47.92 -9.96
CA LYS A 102 -1.37 -48.39 -10.68
C LYS A 102 -2.57 -48.44 -9.73
N THR A 103 -3.66 -47.85 -10.22
CA THR A 103 -5.07 -48.03 -9.83
C THR A 103 -5.64 -46.96 -8.89
N ARG A 104 -6.63 -46.19 -9.42
CA ARG A 104 -7.43 -45.08 -8.83
C ARG A 104 -6.81 -43.67 -8.87
N MET A 105 -6.63 -43.13 -10.08
CA MET A 105 -5.89 -41.88 -10.36
C MET A 105 -6.72 -40.57 -10.36
N ALA A 106 -7.78 -40.45 -9.57
CA ALA A 106 -8.48 -39.16 -9.41
C ALA A 106 -8.70 -38.81 -7.93
N ASP A 107 -9.32 -39.71 -7.16
CA ASP A 107 -9.66 -39.45 -5.75
C ASP A 107 -8.42 -39.36 -4.83
N ILE A 108 -7.38 -40.16 -5.10
CA ILE A 108 -6.13 -40.15 -4.32
C ILE A 108 -5.36 -38.82 -4.54
N ALA A 109 -5.39 -38.31 -5.78
CA ALA A 109 -4.74 -37.04 -6.11
C ALA A 109 -5.44 -35.84 -5.44
N SER A 110 -6.76 -35.87 -5.25
CA SER A 110 -7.47 -34.81 -4.52
C SER A 110 -7.18 -34.83 -3.02
N GLU A 111 -7.06 -36.01 -2.40
CA GLU A 111 -6.74 -36.11 -0.97
C GLU A 111 -5.30 -35.64 -0.67
N ASP A 112 -4.33 -35.98 -1.52
CA ASP A 112 -2.94 -35.54 -1.36
C ASP A 112 -2.80 -34.00 -1.46
N VAL A 113 -3.55 -33.37 -2.37
CA VAL A 113 -3.54 -31.91 -2.53
C VAL A 113 -4.23 -31.22 -1.34
N GLU A 114 -5.32 -31.77 -0.82
CA GLU A 114 -5.97 -31.23 0.37
C GLU A 114 -5.07 -31.34 1.61
N LEU A 115 -4.35 -32.45 1.74
CA LEU A 115 -3.34 -32.64 2.78
C LEU A 115 -2.23 -31.59 2.68
N GLN A 116 -1.75 -31.30 1.46
CA GLN A 116 -0.73 -30.28 1.22
C GLN A 116 -1.21 -28.87 1.59
N ILE A 117 -2.46 -28.51 1.25
CA ILE A 117 -3.06 -27.23 1.61
C ILE A 117 -3.14 -27.09 3.13
N ARG A 118 -3.60 -28.13 3.82
CA ARG A 118 -3.68 -28.16 5.30
C ARG A 118 -2.30 -28.08 5.94
N ALA A 119 -1.31 -28.78 5.39
CA ALA A 119 0.07 -28.73 5.85
C ALA A 119 0.64 -27.32 5.74
N LEU A 120 0.44 -26.66 4.60
CA LEU A 120 0.89 -25.30 4.36
C LEU A 120 0.21 -24.30 5.31
N ALA A 121 -1.11 -24.40 5.49
CA ALA A 121 -1.85 -23.53 6.39
C ALA A 121 -1.39 -23.69 7.85
N LEU A 122 -1.23 -24.94 8.32
CA LEU A 122 -0.81 -25.25 9.68
C LEU A 122 0.63 -24.77 9.96
N LEU A 123 1.59 -25.23 9.14
CA LEU A 123 3.00 -24.92 9.35
C LEU A 123 3.33 -23.45 9.08
N GLY A 124 2.69 -22.86 8.07
CA GLY A 124 2.83 -21.44 7.77
C GLY A 124 2.32 -20.55 8.90
N SER A 125 1.18 -20.89 9.51
CA SER A 125 0.61 -20.11 10.61
C SER A 125 1.46 -20.23 11.88
N ILE A 126 2.00 -21.42 12.16
CA ILE A 126 2.98 -21.60 13.26
C ILE A 126 4.24 -20.76 12.99
N ALA A 127 4.72 -20.72 11.75
CA ALA A 127 5.89 -19.92 11.38
C ALA A 127 5.66 -18.42 11.57
N VAL A 128 4.49 -17.89 11.20
CA VAL A 128 4.17 -16.46 11.40
C VAL A 128 4.28 -16.07 12.89
N GLU A 129 3.83 -16.94 13.80
CA GLU A 129 3.85 -16.67 15.26
C GLU A 129 5.20 -16.98 15.92
N ARG A 130 5.87 -18.06 15.50
CA ARG A 130 7.04 -18.64 16.21
C ARG A 130 8.19 -19.07 15.30
N TYR A 131 8.48 -18.33 14.22
CA TYR A 131 9.56 -18.68 13.28
C TYR A 131 10.93 -18.91 13.94
N THR A 132 11.25 -18.22 15.03
CA THR A 132 12.54 -18.39 15.75
C THR A 132 12.72 -19.75 16.40
N SER A 133 11.61 -20.44 16.66
CA SER A 133 11.56 -21.78 17.26
C SER A 133 11.56 -22.90 16.21
N MET A 134 11.59 -22.57 14.92
CA MET A 134 11.50 -23.54 13.82
C MET A 134 12.84 -23.75 13.13
N SER A 135 13.02 -24.91 12.50
CA SER A 135 14.24 -25.19 11.75
C SER A 135 14.32 -24.31 10.47
N PRO A 136 15.50 -23.77 10.11
CA PRO A 136 15.66 -22.98 8.89
C PRO A 136 15.34 -23.75 7.60
N ARG A 137 15.44 -25.09 7.63
CA ARG A 137 15.08 -25.96 6.50
C ARG A 137 13.57 -25.93 6.26
N LEU A 138 12.79 -26.10 7.33
CA LEU A 138 11.34 -26.07 7.27
C LEU A 138 10.81 -24.71 6.82
N LEU A 139 11.40 -23.61 7.32
CA LEU A 139 11.03 -22.26 6.87
C LEU A 139 11.27 -22.05 5.37
N LYS A 140 12.38 -22.59 4.83
CA LYS A 140 12.64 -22.56 3.38
C LYS A 140 11.64 -23.40 2.58
N ASP A 141 11.26 -24.57 3.08
CA ASP A 141 10.27 -25.42 2.42
C ASP A 141 8.89 -24.74 2.37
N ILE A 142 8.47 -24.13 3.48
CA ILE A 142 7.23 -23.34 3.55
C ILE A 142 7.30 -22.14 2.61
N ALA A 143 8.37 -21.35 2.65
CA ALA A 143 8.54 -20.19 1.79
C ALA A 143 8.54 -20.57 0.30
N LYS A 144 9.12 -21.72 -0.05
CA LYS A 144 9.11 -22.25 -1.42
C LYS A 144 7.72 -22.67 -1.86
N ALA A 145 6.92 -23.26 -0.97
CA ALA A 145 5.51 -23.57 -1.26
C ALA A 145 4.70 -22.29 -1.48
N ILE A 146 4.83 -21.29 -0.59
CA ILE A 146 4.15 -19.99 -0.71
C ILE A 146 4.54 -19.29 -2.02
N HIS A 147 5.84 -19.14 -2.30
CA HIS A 147 6.35 -18.53 -3.52
C HIS A 147 5.87 -19.28 -4.76
N GLY A 148 6.00 -20.61 -4.75
CA GLY A 148 5.55 -21.48 -5.83
C GLY A 148 4.08 -21.26 -6.16
N SER A 149 3.19 -21.31 -5.16
CA SER A 149 1.74 -21.13 -5.37
C SER A 149 1.38 -19.75 -5.92
N ILE A 150 2.02 -18.68 -5.42
CA ILE A 150 1.70 -17.30 -5.84
C ILE A 150 2.27 -17.00 -7.23
N VAL A 151 3.50 -17.45 -7.52
CA VAL A 151 4.21 -17.12 -8.76
C VAL A 151 3.83 -18.05 -9.91
N SER A 152 3.47 -19.30 -9.63
CA SER A 152 3.05 -20.24 -10.68
C SER A 152 1.71 -19.88 -11.32
N ASP A 153 0.91 -19.03 -10.67
CA ASP A 153 -0.38 -18.63 -11.22
C ASP A 153 -0.20 -17.69 -12.42
N LYS A 154 -0.27 -18.28 -13.61
CA LYS A 154 -0.17 -17.56 -14.89
C LYS A 154 -1.50 -16.93 -15.32
N GLY A 155 -2.49 -16.84 -14.43
CA GLY A 155 -3.82 -16.32 -14.78
C GLY A 155 -4.60 -17.29 -15.67
N SER A 156 -4.50 -18.59 -15.40
CA SER A 156 -5.29 -19.61 -16.10
C SER A 156 -6.78 -19.28 -15.96
N GLU A 157 -7.51 -19.26 -17.08
CA GLU A 157 -8.97 -19.00 -17.12
C GLU A 157 -9.79 -20.09 -16.41
N MET A 158 -9.16 -21.23 -16.09
CA MET A 158 -9.78 -22.33 -15.36
C MET A 158 -8.84 -22.74 -14.22
N ARG A 159 -9.15 -22.28 -13.01
CA ARG A 159 -8.49 -22.73 -11.77
C ARG A 159 -9.33 -23.84 -11.14
N SER A 160 -8.68 -24.89 -10.66
CA SER A 160 -9.35 -25.89 -9.83
C SER A 160 -9.69 -25.29 -8.44
N SER A 161 -10.70 -25.85 -7.77
CA SER A 161 -11.08 -25.44 -6.41
C SER A 161 -9.89 -25.52 -5.43
N HIS A 162 -9.06 -26.56 -5.56
CA HIS A 162 -7.89 -26.77 -4.72
C HIS A 162 -6.77 -25.75 -4.98
N GLU A 163 -6.53 -25.37 -6.25
CA GLU A 163 -5.57 -24.31 -6.57
C GLU A 163 -5.99 -22.96 -6.00
N LEU A 164 -7.29 -22.64 -6.05
CA LEU A 164 -7.85 -21.43 -5.44
C LEU A 164 -7.63 -21.40 -3.93
N GLN A 165 -7.88 -22.54 -3.25
CA GLN A 165 -7.64 -22.66 -1.81
C GLN A 165 -6.15 -22.53 -1.47
N MET A 166 -5.28 -23.24 -2.19
CA MET A 166 -3.84 -23.15 -1.98
C MET A 166 -3.33 -21.72 -2.16
N LEU A 167 -3.79 -21.03 -3.20
CA LEU A 167 -3.43 -19.64 -3.47
C LEU A 167 -3.96 -18.70 -2.37
N ALA A 168 -5.19 -18.91 -1.88
CA ALA A 168 -5.74 -18.14 -0.77
C ALA A 168 -4.92 -18.30 0.53
N VAL A 169 -4.50 -19.52 0.88
CA VAL A 169 -3.60 -19.76 2.03
C VAL A 169 -2.28 -19.02 1.84
N ALA A 170 -1.65 -19.17 0.67
CA ALA A 170 -0.36 -18.56 0.39
C ALA A 170 -0.42 -17.02 0.48
N ILE A 171 -1.46 -16.40 -0.08
CA ILE A 171 -1.67 -14.94 0.00
C ILE A 171 -1.86 -14.50 1.44
N GLU A 172 -2.62 -15.24 2.25
CA GLU A 172 -2.86 -14.88 3.65
C GLU A 172 -1.60 -15.03 4.51
N LEU A 173 -0.82 -16.08 4.31
CA LEU A 173 0.47 -16.26 4.99
C LEU A 173 1.46 -15.15 4.62
N CYS A 174 1.49 -14.75 3.35
CA CYS A 174 2.24 -13.58 2.90
C CYS A 174 1.73 -12.30 3.58
N ARG A 175 0.40 -12.09 3.66
CA ARG A 175 -0.19 -10.90 4.29
C ARG A 175 0.21 -10.76 5.76
N GLN A 176 0.26 -11.86 6.51
CA GLN A 176 0.52 -11.82 7.96
C GLN A 176 2.02 -11.82 8.31
N GLY A 177 2.87 -12.44 7.49
CA GLY A 177 4.28 -12.68 7.81
C GLY A 177 5.29 -12.11 6.81
N PHE A 178 4.91 -11.14 5.97
CA PHE A 178 5.76 -10.69 4.86
C PHE A 178 7.17 -10.27 5.31
N SER A 179 7.27 -9.52 6.40
CA SER A 179 8.55 -9.06 6.96
C SER A 179 9.53 -10.19 7.30
N MET A 180 9.01 -11.37 7.64
CA MET A 180 9.80 -12.58 7.86
C MET A 180 10.04 -13.34 6.54
N TRP A 181 8.99 -13.57 5.76
CA TRP A 181 9.06 -14.36 4.55
C TRP A 181 9.94 -13.76 3.45
N GLN A 182 10.07 -12.43 3.39
CA GLN A 182 10.93 -11.72 2.43
C GLN A 182 12.41 -12.14 2.50
N HIS A 183 12.85 -12.78 3.58
CA HIS A 183 14.22 -13.30 3.73
C HIS A 183 14.41 -14.71 3.15
N TYR A 184 13.31 -15.40 2.81
CA TYR A 184 13.31 -16.79 2.35
C TYR A 184 12.88 -16.98 0.89
N PHE A 185 12.23 -15.99 0.28
CA PHE A 185 11.85 -15.99 -1.14
C PHE A 185 12.20 -14.67 -1.85
N ASP A 186 12.03 -14.63 -3.19
CA ASP A 186 12.12 -13.36 -3.93
C ASP A 186 10.88 -12.49 -3.66
N ALA A 187 11.04 -11.54 -2.74
CA ALA A 187 9.98 -10.64 -2.32
C ALA A 187 9.46 -9.77 -3.48
N THR A 188 10.34 -9.40 -4.43
CA THR A 188 9.94 -8.57 -5.57
C THR A 188 9.02 -9.34 -6.50
N GLU A 189 9.34 -10.61 -6.78
CA GLU A 189 8.52 -11.46 -7.63
C GLU A 189 7.14 -11.75 -7.01
N VAL A 190 7.10 -12.04 -5.70
CA VAL A 190 5.84 -12.25 -4.96
C VAL A 190 4.96 -11.01 -5.01
N VAL A 191 5.52 -9.82 -4.74
CA VAL A 191 4.79 -8.55 -4.80
C VAL A 191 4.22 -8.31 -6.21
N ARG A 192 5.00 -8.58 -7.27
CA ARG A 192 4.51 -8.45 -8.66
C ARG A 192 3.37 -9.41 -8.98
N SER A 193 3.43 -10.64 -8.51
CA SER A 193 2.36 -11.62 -8.72
C SER A 193 1.09 -11.22 -7.95
N LEU A 194 1.21 -10.75 -6.71
CA LEU A 194 0.08 -10.18 -5.95
C LEU A 194 -0.54 -8.97 -6.67
N PHE A 195 0.27 -8.13 -7.32
CA PHE A 195 -0.22 -7.02 -8.12
C PHE A 195 -1.03 -7.50 -9.32
N ALA A 196 -0.50 -8.47 -10.07
CA ALA A 196 -1.20 -9.06 -11.21
C ALA A 196 -2.56 -9.65 -10.78
N LEU A 197 -2.60 -10.35 -9.64
CA LEU A 197 -3.84 -10.86 -9.06
C LEU A 197 -4.81 -9.73 -8.70
N SER A 198 -4.35 -8.71 -7.97
CA SER A 198 -5.20 -7.59 -7.51
C SER A 198 -5.83 -6.76 -8.64
N THR A 199 -5.16 -6.73 -9.80
CA THR A 199 -5.51 -5.91 -10.97
C THR A 199 -6.10 -6.69 -12.13
N SER A 200 -6.14 -8.02 -12.03
CA SER A 200 -6.77 -8.89 -13.03
C SER A 200 -8.23 -8.49 -13.26
N THR A 201 -8.55 -8.17 -14.52
CA THR A 201 -9.90 -7.81 -14.95
C THR A 201 -10.76 -9.05 -14.99
N SER A 202 -11.96 -9.00 -14.38
CA SER A 202 -12.96 -10.05 -14.53
C SER A 202 -13.32 -10.18 -16.01
N THR A 203 -12.98 -11.30 -16.63
CA THR A 203 -13.67 -11.75 -17.83
C THR A 203 -15.08 -12.21 -17.44
N SER A 204 -16.01 -12.27 -18.41
CA SER A 204 -17.43 -12.59 -18.22
C SER A 204 -17.72 -13.97 -17.59
N SER A 205 -16.69 -14.75 -17.30
CA SER A 205 -16.73 -16.08 -16.65
C SER A 205 -16.14 -16.11 -15.22
N SER A 206 -15.79 -14.98 -14.61
CA SER A 206 -15.14 -15.00 -13.28
C SER A 206 -16.07 -15.54 -12.19
N THR A 207 -15.61 -16.57 -11.46
CA THR A 207 -16.36 -17.17 -10.35
C THR A 207 -16.40 -16.24 -9.13
N SER A 208 -17.32 -16.46 -8.18
CA SER A 208 -17.33 -15.72 -6.90
C SER A 208 -15.99 -15.88 -6.15
N ALA A 209 -15.41 -17.08 -6.18
CA ALA A 209 -14.13 -17.39 -5.55
C ALA A 209 -12.96 -16.58 -6.13
N ASP A 210 -12.94 -16.32 -7.44
CA ASP A 210 -11.93 -15.44 -8.05
C ASP A 210 -12.09 -13.98 -7.57
N SER A 211 -13.32 -13.55 -7.31
CA SER A 211 -13.56 -12.23 -6.73
C SER A 211 -12.98 -12.14 -5.32
N ASP A 212 -13.25 -13.14 -4.47
CA ASP A 212 -12.77 -13.22 -3.09
C ASP A 212 -11.25 -13.24 -3.03
N LEU A 213 -10.62 -13.99 -3.93
CA LEU A 213 -9.16 -14.06 -4.04
C LEU A 213 -8.54 -12.71 -4.45
N ARG A 214 -9.18 -11.95 -5.35
CA ARG A 214 -8.71 -10.60 -5.71
C ARG A 214 -8.82 -9.63 -4.53
N THR A 215 -9.90 -9.70 -3.76
CA THR A 215 -10.02 -8.91 -2.52
C THR A 215 -8.95 -9.26 -1.51
N LEU A 216 -8.63 -10.56 -1.34
CA LEU A 216 -7.55 -11.02 -0.49
C LEU A 216 -6.18 -10.52 -0.98
N ALA A 217 -5.90 -10.63 -2.27
CA ALA A 217 -4.67 -10.11 -2.89
C ALA A 217 -4.52 -8.59 -2.71
N ARG A 218 -5.61 -7.83 -2.83
CA ARG A 218 -5.63 -6.38 -2.54
C ARG A 218 -5.33 -6.08 -1.07
N ALA A 219 -5.92 -6.84 -0.15
CA ALA A 219 -5.65 -6.69 1.27
C ALA A 219 -4.19 -7.01 1.62
N ALA A 220 -3.64 -8.10 1.06
CA ALA A 220 -2.23 -8.46 1.18
C ALA A 220 -1.31 -7.36 0.63
N THR A 221 -1.60 -6.87 -0.57
CA THR A 221 -0.88 -5.78 -1.22
C THR A 221 -0.82 -4.52 -0.34
N LEU A 222 -1.94 -4.10 0.25
CA LEU A 222 -2.01 -2.92 1.11
C LEU A 222 -1.28 -3.10 2.45
N GLN A 223 -1.24 -4.32 2.98
CA GLN A 223 -0.54 -4.64 4.22
C GLN A 223 0.98 -4.64 4.00
N ILE A 224 1.44 -5.31 2.93
CA ILE A 224 2.85 -5.34 2.55
C ILE A 224 3.37 -3.93 2.27
N ALA A 225 2.57 -3.08 1.61
CA ALA A 225 2.93 -1.69 1.37
C ALA A 225 3.14 -0.87 2.66
N ALA A 226 2.38 -1.19 3.71
CA ALA A 226 2.51 -0.54 5.01
C ALA A 226 3.71 -1.07 5.81
N GLU A 227 4.01 -2.37 5.71
CA GLU A 227 5.15 -2.99 6.42
C GLU A 227 6.51 -2.67 5.78
N ASN A 228 6.59 -2.68 4.45
CA ASN A 228 7.83 -2.42 3.71
C ASN A 228 7.57 -1.47 2.52
N THR A 229 7.29 -0.21 2.87
CA THR A 229 7.07 0.85 1.87
C THR A 229 8.23 1.01 0.89
N PRO A 230 9.52 0.97 1.27
CA PRO A 230 10.63 1.16 0.32
C PRO A 230 10.69 0.11 -0.79
N LEU A 231 10.58 -1.18 -0.45
CA LEU A 231 10.57 -2.27 -1.44
C LEU A 231 9.38 -2.12 -2.38
N PHE A 232 8.21 -1.89 -1.79
CA PHE A 232 6.95 -1.77 -2.49
C PHE A 232 6.96 -0.62 -3.51
N MET A 233 7.39 0.55 -3.07
CA MET A 233 7.43 1.77 -3.89
C MET A 233 8.48 1.70 -4.99
N THR A 234 9.63 1.06 -4.72
CA THR A 234 10.64 0.80 -5.75
C THR A 234 10.10 -0.14 -6.82
N THR A 235 9.40 -1.19 -6.41
CA THR A 235 8.78 -2.16 -7.34
C THR A 235 7.74 -1.46 -8.23
N LEU A 236 6.80 -0.70 -7.65
CA LEU A 236 5.80 0.04 -8.43
C LEU A 236 6.42 1.03 -9.41
N SER A 237 7.42 1.79 -8.96
CA SER A 237 8.06 2.80 -9.82
C SER A 237 8.78 2.14 -10.99
N LEU A 238 9.45 1.02 -10.75
CA LEU A 238 10.13 0.25 -11.81
C LEU A 238 9.14 -0.42 -12.76
N ASP A 239 8.03 -0.96 -12.25
CA ASP A 239 7.01 -1.62 -13.08
C ASP A 239 6.22 -0.62 -13.94
N ILE A 240 6.16 0.66 -13.56
CA ILE A 240 5.62 1.74 -14.41
C ILE A 240 6.67 2.15 -15.47
N LEU A 241 7.92 2.36 -15.07
CA LEU A 241 8.98 2.86 -15.96
C LEU A 241 9.48 1.82 -16.98
N HIS A 242 9.60 0.57 -16.56
CA HIS A 242 10.16 -0.54 -17.34
C HIS A 242 9.12 -1.65 -17.52
N ALA A 243 7.87 -1.25 -17.77
CA ALA A 243 6.77 -2.19 -17.91
C ALA A 243 7.02 -3.21 -19.04
N ARG A 244 6.88 -4.49 -18.73
CA ARG A 244 6.95 -5.59 -19.72
C ARG A 244 5.87 -5.49 -20.80
N SER A 245 4.73 -4.88 -20.47
CA SER A 245 3.61 -4.67 -21.39
C SER A 245 2.80 -3.43 -20.99
N ALA A 246 2.11 -2.83 -21.96
CA ALA A 246 1.23 -1.70 -21.69
C ALA A 246 0.05 -2.07 -20.76
N ALA A 247 -0.45 -3.31 -20.86
CA ALA A 247 -1.47 -3.83 -19.96
C ALA A 247 -0.98 -3.88 -18.51
N HIS A 248 0.26 -4.35 -18.29
CA HIS A 248 0.87 -4.39 -16.97
C HIS A 248 1.12 -2.98 -16.41
N CYS A 249 1.59 -2.03 -17.23
CA CYS A 249 1.74 -0.63 -16.83
C CYS A 249 0.38 -0.02 -16.41
N SER A 250 -0.65 -0.19 -17.24
CA SER A 250 -2.02 0.29 -16.99
C SER A 250 -2.62 -0.30 -15.71
N ALA A 251 -2.39 -1.60 -15.47
CA ALA A 251 -2.80 -2.29 -14.25
C ALA A 251 -2.10 -1.72 -13.01
N THR A 252 -0.78 -1.51 -13.09
CA THR A 252 0.04 -0.95 -12.00
C THR A 252 -0.44 0.46 -11.64
N MET A 253 -0.73 1.31 -12.62
CA MET A 253 -1.29 2.65 -12.36
C MET A 253 -2.67 2.61 -11.70
N ARG A 254 -3.55 1.69 -12.12
CA ARG A 254 -4.86 1.49 -11.49
C ARG A 254 -4.73 1.02 -10.04
N LEU A 255 -3.74 0.18 -9.74
CA LEU A 255 -3.43 -0.20 -8.37
C LEU A 255 -2.97 1.00 -7.55
N VAL A 256 -2.09 1.84 -8.07
CA VAL A 256 -1.66 3.07 -7.37
C VAL A 256 -2.87 3.97 -7.11
N ALA A 257 -3.74 4.19 -8.11
CA ALA A 257 -4.99 4.94 -7.93
C ALA A 257 -5.89 4.33 -6.83
N PHE A 258 -6.01 3.00 -6.79
CA PHE A 258 -6.74 2.30 -5.71
C PHE A 258 -6.09 2.50 -4.33
N MET A 259 -4.76 2.48 -4.25
CA MET A 259 -4.03 2.71 -3.01
C MET A 259 -4.20 4.13 -2.50
N VAL A 260 -4.16 5.13 -3.38
CA VAL A 260 -4.44 6.53 -3.03
C VAL A 260 -5.79 6.64 -2.32
N ARG A 261 -6.83 5.94 -2.80
CA ARG A 261 -8.16 5.94 -2.18
C ARG A 261 -8.25 5.20 -0.85
N LYS A 262 -7.45 4.13 -0.65
CA LYS A 262 -7.56 3.24 0.51
C LYS A 262 -6.58 3.56 1.64
N ARG A 263 -5.34 3.91 1.31
CA ARG A 263 -4.27 4.22 2.26
C ARG A 263 -3.32 5.28 1.67
N PRO A 264 -3.75 6.55 1.56
CA PRO A 264 -2.95 7.61 0.94
C PRO A 264 -1.64 7.93 1.67
N SER A 265 -1.58 7.72 2.99
CA SER A 265 -0.38 7.99 3.80
C SER A 265 0.86 7.21 3.33
N VAL A 266 0.68 6.01 2.78
CA VAL A 266 1.77 5.12 2.35
C VAL A 266 2.56 5.70 1.17
N LEU A 267 1.92 6.48 0.31
CA LEU A 267 2.54 6.95 -0.94
C LEU A 267 3.27 8.29 -0.79
N VAL A 268 3.02 9.01 0.31
CA VAL A 268 3.49 10.39 0.55
C VAL A 268 4.98 10.55 0.32
N ALA A 269 5.79 9.65 0.88
CA ALA A 269 7.26 9.69 0.81
C ALA A 269 7.81 9.48 -0.62
N ASN A 270 7.01 8.90 -1.52
CA ASN A 270 7.45 8.48 -2.85
C ASN A 270 6.66 9.15 -3.98
N LEU A 271 5.83 10.15 -3.66
CA LEU A 271 5.03 10.89 -4.65
C LEU A 271 5.86 11.49 -5.79
N PRO A 272 7.04 12.13 -5.55
CA PRO A 272 7.84 12.68 -6.63
C PRO A 272 8.28 11.62 -7.64
N ARG A 273 8.68 10.45 -7.15
CA ARG A 273 9.13 9.33 -7.97
C ARG A 273 7.98 8.71 -8.75
N LEU A 274 6.81 8.53 -8.13
CA LEU A 274 5.62 8.04 -8.81
C LEU A 274 5.14 8.99 -9.90
N ALA A 275 5.08 10.29 -9.60
CA ALA A 275 4.67 11.30 -10.57
C ALA A 275 5.63 11.33 -11.77
N GLU A 276 6.94 11.28 -11.53
CA GLU A 276 7.94 11.17 -12.60
C GLU A 276 7.76 9.89 -13.44
N ALA A 277 7.50 8.75 -12.79
CA ALA A 277 7.28 7.48 -13.48
C ALA A 277 6.06 7.53 -14.42
N VAL A 278 4.95 8.09 -13.95
CA VAL A 278 3.74 8.27 -14.78
C VAL A 278 4.01 9.24 -15.92
N VAL A 279 4.68 10.37 -15.68
CA VAL A 279 5.02 11.32 -16.75
C VAL A 279 5.85 10.62 -17.83
N LYS A 280 6.91 9.90 -17.45
CA LYS A 280 7.79 9.20 -18.39
C LYS A 280 7.07 8.11 -19.18
N SER A 281 6.08 7.43 -18.58
CA SER A 281 5.27 6.44 -19.32
C SER A 281 4.38 7.05 -20.42
N LEU A 282 4.20 8.37 -20.44
CA LEU A 282 3.44 9.11 -21.45
C LEU A 282 4.32 9.65 -22.58
N ASP A 283 5.53 9.10 -22.76
CA ASP A 283 6.49 9.55 -23.78
C ASP A 283 5.88 9.54 -25.19
N PRO A 284 5.90 10.68 -25.93
CA PRO A 284 5.41 10.75 -27.30
C PRO A 284 6.16 9.85 -28.29
N THR A 285 7.40 9.46 -27.99
CA THR A 285 8.20 8.59 -28.87
C THR A 285 7.67 7.15 -28.92
N HIS A 286 6.93 6.74 -27.89
CA HIS A 286 6.33 5.40 -27.77
C HIS A 286 4.80 5.45 -27.88
N THR A 287 4.29 5.76 -29.07
CA THR A 287 2.86 6.01 -29.33
C THR A 287 1.93 4.88 -28.89
N THR A 288 2.27 3.62 -29.18
CA THR A 288 1.44 2.45 -28.83
C THR A 288 1.32 2.25 -27.32
N MET A 289 2.42 2.41 -26.58
CA MET A 289 2.42 2.32 -25.12
C MET A 289 1.64 3.50 -24.52
N ARG A 290 1.87 4.71 -25.05
CA ARG A 290 1.18 5.93 -24.60
C ARG A 290 -0.34 5.77 -24.73
N GLU A 291 -0.85 5.41 -25.91
CA GLU A 291 -2.29 5.26 -26.15
C GLU A 291 -2.94 4.25 -25.19
N ALA A 292 -2.26 3.13 -24.92
CA ALA A 292 -2.78 2.10 -24.02
C ALA A 292 -2.76 2.52 -22.52
N VAL A 293 -1.86 3.42 -22.13
CA VAL A 293 -1.64 3.80 -20.73
C VAL A 293 -2.32 5.13 -20.36
N VAL A 294 -2.59 6.03 -21.33
CA VAL A 294 -3.17 7.37 -21.12
C VAL A 294 -4.41 7.36 -20.23
N ASN A 295 -5.33 6.41 -20.42
CA ASN A 295 -6.54 6.34 -19.59
C ASN A 295 -6.20 6.03 -18.12
N ALA A 296 -5.30 5.07 -17.88
CA ALA A 296 -4.88 4.71 -16.53
C ALA A 296 -4.05 5.82 -15.87
N ALA A 297 -3.18 6.48 -16.64
CA ALA A 297 -2.40 7.63 -16.20
C ALA A 297 -3.32 8.81 -15.83
N THR A 298 -4.37 9.07 -16.61
CA THR A 298 -5.35 10.13 -16.34
C THR A 298 -6.08 9.88 -15.02
N VAL A 299 -6.55 8.65 -14.78
CA VAL A 299 -7.18 8.27 -13.51
C VAL A 299 -6.19 8.42 -12.36
N MET A 300 -4.97 7.90 -12.50
CA MET A 300 -3.95 8.00 -11.46
C MET A 300 -3.60 9.45 -11.12
N ILE A 301 -3.33 10.30 -12.12
CA ILE A 301 -3.03 11.72 -11.90
C ILE A 301 -4.23 12.43 -11.25
N GLY A 302 -5.46 12.10 -11.67
CA GLY A 302 -6.67 12.64 -11.06
C GLY A 302 -6.76 12.33 -9.56
N GLU A 303 -6.55 11.07 -9.17
CA GLU A 303 -6.54 10.66 -7.75
C GLU A 303 -5.38 11.27 -6.98
N LEU A 304 -4.19 11.37 -7.58
CA LEU A 304 -3.04 11.99 -6.95
C LEU A 304 -3.30 13.47 -6.66
N VAL A 305 -3.78 14.23 -7.64
CA VAL A 305 -4.00 15.68 -7.49
C VAL A 305 -5.19 15.98 -6.58
N SER A 306 -6.22 15.13 -6.55
CA SER A 306 -7.35 15.31 -5.64
C SER A 306 -6.98 15.01 -4.18
N THR A 307 -6.04 14.10 -3.94
CA THR A 307 -5.71 13.61 -2.60
C THR A 307 -4.51 14.32 -1.99
N TYR A 308 -3.50 14.70 -2.78
CA TYR A 308 -2.25 15.26 -2.27
C TYR A 308 -2.11 16.75 -2.59
N PRO A 309 -2.13 17.65 -1.59
CA PRO A 309 -1.93 19.09 -1.79
C PRO A 309 -0.60 19.45 -2.44
N SER A 310 0.43 18.60 -2.29
CA SER A 310 1.76 18.78 -2.89
C SER A 310 1.78 18.55 -4.42
N LEU A 311 0.65 18.19 -5.02
CA LEU A 311 0.49 17.97 -6.46
C LEU A 311 -0.56 18.93 -7.03
N SER A 312 -0.29 19.48 -8.21
CA SER A 312 -1.25 20.32 -8.92
C SER A 312 -1.20 20.07 -10.42
N PHE A 313 -2.36 20.03 -11.06
CA PHE A 313 -2.48 19.83 -12.50
C PHE A 313 -3.15 21.01 -13.19
N PHE A 314 -2.51 21.51 -14.24
CA PHE A 314 -3.07 22.53 -15.13
C PHE A 314 -3.49 21.90 -16.46
N GLY A 315 -4.80 21.75 -16.65
CA GLY A 315 -5.38 21.07 -17.80
C GLY A 315 -5.13 21.75 -19.15
N GLY A 316 -5.21 23.09 -19.21
CA GLY A 316 -5.05 23.84 -20.46
C GLY A 316 -3.67 23.67 -21.11
N GLY A 317 -2.63 23.49 -20.28
CA GLY A 317 -1.26 23.25 -20.72
C GLY A 317 -0.78 21.81 -20.57
N GLN A 318 -1.60 20.92 -19.99
CA GLN A 318 -1.22 19.57 -19.56
C GLN A 318 0.08 19.55 -18.73
N ARG A 319 0.15 20.42 -17.71
CA ARG A 319 1.31 20.54 -16.83
C ARG A 319 1.01 19.96 -15.46
N LEU A 320 1.96 19.18 -14.93
CA LEU A 320 1.89 18.63 -13.57
C LEU A 320 3.01 19.26 -12.73
N ALA A 321 2.67 19.83 -11.58
CA ALA A 321 3.63 20.32 -10.60
C ALA A 321 3.65 19.39 -9.38
N VAL A 322 4.86 19.09 -8.90
CA VAL A 322 5.09 18.11 -7.83
C VAL A 322 6.08 18.68 -6.81
N GLY A 323 5.63 18.86 -5.58
CA GLY A 323 6.50 19.22 -4.45
C GLY A 323 7.32 18.03 -3.95
N THR A 324 8.59 18.28 -3.61
CA THR A 324 9.50 17.26 -3.06
C THR A 324 9.76 17.47 -1.56
N HIS A 325 10.30 16.44 -0.92
CA HIS A 325 10.75 16.49 0.47
C HIS A 325 11.93 17.45 0.68
N GLU A 326 12.76 17.63 -0.36
CA GLU A 326 13.93 18.52 -0.34
C GLU A 326 13.56 19.99 -0.58
N GLY A 327 12.28 20.32 -0.79
CA GLY A 327 11.79 21.69 -1.00
C GLY A 327 11.80 22.18 -2.44
N ALA A 328 12.30 21.37 -3.38
CA ALA A 328 12.13 21.65 -4.80
C ALA A 328 10.69 21.40 -5.24
N VAL A 329 10.23 22.15 -6.25
CA VAL A 329 8.99 21.84 -6.97
C VAL A 329 9.32 21.55 -8.42
N ILE A 330 9.00 20.34 -8.87
CA ILE A 330 9.29 19.89 -10.23
C ILE A 330 8.05 20.08 -11.10
N MET A 331 8.19 20.80 -12.21
CA MET A 331 7.12 20.96 -13.20
C MET A 331 7.39 20.09 -14.41
N TYR A 332 6.40 19.31 -14.82
CA TYR A 332 6.42 18.41 -15.96
C TYR A 332 5.45 18.87 -17.05
N ASP A 333 5.80 18.60 -18.30
CA ASP A 333 4.90 18.68 -19.46
C ASP A 333 4.47 17.25 -19.84
N LEU A 334 3.18 16.96 -19.75
CA LEU A 334 2.63 15.64 -20.11
C LEU A 334 2.50 15.43 -21.63
N LYS A 335 2.59 16.49 -22.44
CA LYS A 335 2.56 16.36 -23.91
C LYS A 335 3.85 15.75 -24.42
N THR A 336 4.96 16.25 -23.90
CA THR A 336 6.32 15.85 -24.26
C THR A 336 6.92 14.84 -23.29
N ALA A 337 6.28 14.55 -22.16
CA ALA A 337 6.78 13.71 -21.08
C ALA A 337 8.12 14.19 -20.50
N THR A 338 8.39 15.50 -20.55
CA THR A 338 9.66 16.08 -20.12
C THR A 338 9.52 16.91 -18.85
N ARG A 339 10.63 17.01 -18.11
CA ARG A 339 10.77 17.95 -17.00
C ARG A 339 10.99 19.35 -17.59
N LEU A 340 10.09 20.29 -17.27
CA LEU A 340 10.17 21.68 -17.73
C LEU A 340 11.09 22.52 -16.84
N TYR A 341 10.85 22.48 -15.52
CA TYR A 341 11.59 23.29 -14.55
C TYR A 341 11.74 22.56 -13.23
N VAL A 342 12.82 22.90 -12.52
CA VAL A 342 13.02 22.60 -11.10
C VAL A 342 13.02 23.94 -10.38
N LEU A 343 12.00 24.17 -9.57
CA LEU A 343 11.81 25.41 -8.82
C LEU A 343 12.42 25.25 -7.44
N GLU A 344 13.58 25.87 -7.23
CA GLU A 344 14.34 25.80 -6.00
C GLU A 344 14.14 27.10 -5.21
N GLY A 345 13.52 27.00 -4.04
CA GLY A 345 13.19 28.18 -3.23
C GLY A 345 12.86 27.86 -1.78
N HIS A 346 12.18 26.74 -1.54
CA HIS A 346 12.03 26.19 -0.20
C HIS A 346 13.30 25.42 0.20
N ARG A 347 13.70 25.54 1.46
CA ARG A 347 14.77 24.77 2.13
C ARG A 347 14.22 23.58 2.92
N ARG A 348 12.89 23.48 3.06
CA ARG A 348 12.16 22.35 3.63
C ARG A 348 11.10 21.86 2.66
N ARG A 349 10.43 20.77 3.00
CA ARG A 349 9.39 20.13 2.19
C ARG A 349 8.41 21.14 1.58
N ALA A 350 8.14 20.98 0.29
CA ALA A 350 7.05 21.68 -0.39
C ALA A 350 5.74 20.92 -0.17
N ASP A 351 5.00 21.34 0.86
CA ASP A 351 3.78 20.66 1.33
C ASP A 351 2.58 20.86 0.42
N ALA A 352 2.52 22.01 -0.28
CA ALA A 352 1.38 22.32 -1.11
C ALA A 352 1.74 23.13 -2.35
N VAL A 353 1.05 22.85 -3.45
CA VAL A 353 1.30 23.46 -4.76
C VAL A 353 -0.03 23.74 -5.44
N SER A 354 -0.17 24.88 -6.12
CA SER A 354 -1.38 25.22 -6.87
C SER A 354 -1.10 26.10 -8.08
N PHE A 355 -1.56 25.68 -9.25
CA PHE A 355 -1.59 26.52 -10.45
C PHE A 355 -2.71 27.56 -10.37
N SER A 356 -2.45 28.74 -10.91
CA SER A 356 -3.51 29.69 -11.24
C SER A 356 -4.43 29.13 -12.34
N PRO A 357 -5.69 29.58 -12.43
CA PRO A 357 -6.63 29.12 -13.46
C PRO A 357 -6.14 29.30 -14.89
N ASP A 358 -5.33 30.34 -15.15
CA ASP A 358 -4.71 30.63 -16.45
C ASP A 358 -3.37 29.89 -16.68
N GLY A 359 -2.86 29.19 -15.65
CA GLY A 359 -1.59 28.47 -15.68
C GLY A 359 -0.34 29.34 -15.82
N ARG A 360 -0.45 30.66 -15.64
CA ARG A 360 0.67 31.62 -15.72
C ARG A 360 1.38 31.84 -14.38
N ARG A 361 0.80 31.35 -13.30
CA ARG A 361 1.38 31.42 -11.95
C ARG A 361 1.31 30.06 -11.27
N LEU A 362 2.28 29.81 -10.41
CA LEU A 362 2.30 28.68 -9.50
C LEU A 362 2.54 29.21 -8.11
N VAL A 363 1.75 28.74 -7.14
CA VAL A 363 1.92 29.03 -5.73
C VAL A 363 2.41 27.77 -5.06
N THR A 364 3.51 27.88 -4.31
CA THR A 364 4.10 26.76 -3.56
C THR A 364 4.21 27.15 -2.10
N MET A 365 4.03 26.19 -1.20
CA MET A 365 4.01 26.45 0.23
C MET A 365 4.81 25.40 0.98
N SER A 366 5.56 25.84 1.98
CA SER A 366 6.17 24.99 3.01
C SER A 366 5.61 25.40 4.37
N LEU A 367 5.00 24.45 5.06
CA LEU A 367 4.46 24.64 6.41
C LEU A 367 5.60 24.76 7.43
N GLU A 368 6.64 23.95 7.28
CA GLU A 368 7.78 23.94 8.21
C GLU A 368 8.57 25.27 8.15
N GLU A 369 8.65 25.90 6.98
CA GLU A 369 9.28 27.22 6.85
C GLU A 369 8.36 28.39 7.15
N GLY A 370 7.04 28.17 7.18
CA GLY A 370 6.05 29.24 7.20
C GLY A 370 6.16 30.16 5.98
N ARG A 371 6.42 29.61 4.78
CA ARG A 371 6.65 30.38 3.55
C ARG A 371 5.73 29.96 2.41
N VAL A 372 5.18 30.95 1.72
CA VAL A 372 4.52 30.79 0.43
C VAL A 372 5.33 31.50 -0.65
N LEU A 373 5.66 30.80 -1.73
CA LEU A 373 6.35 31.36 -2.88
C LEU A 373 5.40 31.43 -4.07
N VAL A 374 5.47 32.54 -4.80
CA VAL A 374 4.72 32.75 -6.04
C VAL A 374 5.69 32.83 -7.20
N TRP A 375 5.51 31.91 -8.13
CA TRP A 375 6.30 31.76 -9.34
C TRP A 375 5.51 32.23 -10.55
N LYS A 376 6.20 32.80 -11.53
CA LYS A 376 5.64 32.95 -12.88
C LYS A 376 5.99 31.72 -13.70
N THR A 377 5.00 31.11 -14.31
CA THR A 377 5.16 29.98 -15.23
C THR A 377 5.01 30.50 -16.65
N SER A 378 6.03 31.23 -17.12
CA SER A 378 5.99 31.91 -18.41
C SER A 378 5.57 30.98 -19.55
N SER A 379 4.48 31.37 -20.23
CA SER A 379 4.17 30.93 -21.59
C SER A 379 4.58 32.07 -22.50
N GLY A 380 5.81 32.04 -23.00
CA GLY A 380 6.34 33.04 -23.92
C GLY A 380 7.28 32.37 -24.90
N PHE A 381 7.28 32.82 -26.15
CA PHE A 381 8.08 32.28 -27.27
C PHE A 381 9.59 32.11 -26.94
N SER A 382 10.11 32.83 -25.93
CA SER A 382 11.47 32.69 -25.41
C SER A 382 11.77 31.34 -24.73
N THR A 383 10.77 30.60 -24.24
CA THR A 383 10.99 29.27 -23.62
C THR A 383 11.35 28.20 -24.65
N PHE A 384 11.11 28.43 -25.94
CA PHE A 384 11.54 27.53 -27.02
C PHE A 384 13.05 27.56 -27.24
N PHE A 385 13.71 28.68 -26.96
CA PHE A 385 15.15 28.86 -27.19
C PHE A 385 16.00 28.63 -25.94
N SER A 386 15.37 28.39 -24.78
CA SER A 386 16.07 28.07 -23.53
C SER A 386 15.21 27.21 -22.60
N PRO A 387 15.01 25.91 -22.91
CA PRO A 387 14.40 24.96 -21.99
C PRO A 387 15.20 24.94 -20.67
N GLY A 388 14.52 25.11 -19.53
CA GLY A 388 15.12 25.04 -18.20
C GLY A 388 15.59 26.38 -17.59
N GLN A 389 15.55 27.50 -18.31
CA GLN A 389 15.89 28.80 -17.73
C GLN A 389 14.65 29.45 -17.07
N MET A 390 14.75 29.79 -15.77
CA MET A 390 13.61 30.36 -15.03
C MET A 390 13.20 31.72 -15.60
N PRO A 391 11.90 32.02 -15.75
CA PRO A 391 11.43 33.38 -16.00
C PRO A 391 11.75 34.27 -14.80
N ARG A 392 12.76 35.15 -14.95
CA ARG A 392 13.16 36.11 -13.92
C ARG A 392 12.08 37.18 -13.72
N GLN A 393 11.72 37.45 -12.47
CA GLN A 393 10.98 38.64 -12.05
C GLN A 393 11.80 39.52 -11.10
N GLY A 394 11.89 40.81 -11.40
CA GLY A 394 12.39 41.79 -10.43
C GLY A 394 11.66 41.68 -9.09
N ALA A 395 12.40 41.33 -8.04
CA ALA A 395 11.95 41.36 -6.66
C ALA A 395 11.96 42.80 -6.13
N THR A 396 11.04 43.11 -5.21
CA THR A 396 11.06 44.37 -4.43
C THR A 396 12.14 44.38 -3.35
N ASP A 397 12.80 43.24 -3.08
CA ASP A 397 13.92 43.16 -2.15
C ASP A 397 15.02 42.23 -2.68
N VAL A 398 15.98 42.83 -3.39
CA VAL A 398 17.09 42.18 -4.10
C VAL A 398 18.05 41.44 -3.15
N LYS A 399 17.94 41.66 -1.83
CA LYS A 399 18.85 41.09 -0.83
C LYS A 399 18.49 39.67 -0.37
N LEU A 400 17.27 39.18 -0.61
CA LEU A 400 16.82 37.88 -0.08
C LEU A 400 16.43 36.84 -1.14
N THR A 401 16.09 37.25 -2.37
CA THR A 401 15.70 36.35 -3.45
C THR A 401 16.38 36.76 -4.75
N ASP A 402 16.88 35.79 -5.52
CA ASP A 402 17.59 36.00 -6.80
C ASP A 402 16.63 36.43 -7.95
N GLY A 403 15.53 37.12 -7.62
CA GLY A 403 14.50 37.54 -8.57
C GLY A 403 13.72 36.38 -9.22
N ALA A 404 13.76 35.17 -8.67
CA ALA A 404 13.05 34.03 -9.27
C ALA A 404 11.57 33.94 -8.84
N TYR A 405 11.22 34.45 -7.65
CA TYR A 405 9.88 34.33 -7.05
C TYR A 405 9.58 35.47 -6.06
N LYS A 406 8.29 35.71 -5.78
CA LYS A 406 7.84 36.53 -4.65
C LYS A 406 7.59 35.63 -3.43
N ALA A 407 8.07 36.00 -2.25
CA ALA A 407 7.92 35.22 -1.02
C ALA A 407 7.01 35.93 -0.02
N PHE A 408 6.16 35.18 0.66
CA PHE A 408 5.27 35.63 1.73
C PHE A 408 5.48 34.75 2.95
N LEU A 409 5.58 35.35 4.13
CA LEU A 409 5.75 34.67 5.40
C LEU A 409 4.39 34.53 6.10
N PHE A 410 4.16 33.40 6.75
CA PHE A 410 3.02 33.17 7.61
C PHE A 410 3.43 32.36 8.84
N ASN A 411 2.81 32.66 9.99
CA ASN A 411 2.99 31.90 11.21
C ASN A 411 1.72 31.08 11.48
N VAL A 412 1.88 29.76 11.57
CA VAL A 412 0.89 28.87 12.19
C VAL A 412 1.42 28.64 13.60
N GLY A 413 0.83 29.26 14.63
CA GLY A 413 1.38 29.21 16.01
C GLY A 413 1.51 27.77 16.53
N GLU A 414 2.48 27.37 17.36
CA GLU A 414 3.72 27.91 17.99
C GLU A 414 4.65 26.66 18.11
N GLN A 415 6.00 26.62 17.99
CA GLN A 415 7.08 27.43 18.54
C GLN A 415 8.37 27.27 17.68
N HIS A 416 9.15 28.34 17.51
CA HIS A 416 10.59 28.26 17.78
C HIS A 416 11.11 29.64 18.19
N GLN A 417 11.97 29.59 19.21
CA GLN A 417 12.39 30.67 20.09
C GLN A 417 13.06 31.87 19.40
N SER A 418 12.75 33.04 19.97
CA SER A 418 13.44 34.32 19.94
C SER A 418 14.88 34.38 19.40
N ALA A 419 15.10 35.23 18.39
CA ALA A 419 16.17 36.24 18.42
C ALA A 419 15.79 37.44 17.54
N SER A 420 15.77 38.62 18.17
CA SER A 420 15.42 39.92 17.62
C SER A 420 16.28 40.37 16.42
N LYS A 421 15.66 41.01 15.42
CA LYS A 421 15.87 42.44 15.14
C LYS A 421 14.89 42.94 14.06
N ALA A 422 14.40 44.15 14.30
CA ALA A 422 13.33 44.84 13.62
C ALA A 422 13.57 45.09 12.11
N GLY A 423 12.51 44.91 11.33
CA GLY A 423 12.38 45.36 9.95
C GLY A 423 10.96 45.11 9.47
N THR A 424 10.17 46.18 9.34
CA THR A 424 8.76 46.23 8.92
C THR A 424 8.39 45.20 7.85
N THR A 425 7.75 44.12 8.27
CA THR A 425 6.98 43.20 7.42
C THR A 425 5.72 42.85 8.21
N GLN A 426 4.56 42.91 7.56
CA GLN A 426 3.26 42.65 8.19
C GLN A 426 3.21 41.19 8.65
N ALA A 427 3.48 40.97 9.94
CA ALA A 427 3.38 39.67 10.59
C ALA A 427 1.96 39.51 11.15
N ALA A 428 1.22 38.54 10.63
CA ALA A 428 -0.03 38.08 11.26
C ALA A 428 0.35 37.06 12.35
N THR A 429 -0.06 37.33 13.60
CA THR A 429 0.28 36.52 14.77
C THR A 429 -0.99 35.92 15.35
N PHE A 430 -1.07 34.59 15.52
CA PHE A 430 -2.23 33.93 16.15
C PHE A 430 -1.82 32.65 16.89
N GLY A 431 -2.44 32.43 18.05
CA GLY A 431 -2.19 31.29 18.95
C GLY A 431 -3.34 30.27 18.99
N CYS A 432 -3.03 29.04 19.41
CA CYS A 432 -4.00 28.02 19.78
C CYS A 432 -3.40 27.05 20.81
N HIS A 433 -4.24 26.56 21.74
CA HIS A 433 -3.87 25.71 22.88
C HIS A 433 -3.55 24.26 22.49
N GLN A 434 -2.56 23.68 23.16
CA GLN A 434 -2.07 22.31 23.01
C GLN A 434 -2.95 21.25 23.69
N GLY A 435 -2.99 20.06 23.07
CA GLY A 435 -3.14 18.76 23.72
C GLY A 435 -2.07 17.82 23.18
N GLU A 436 -1.33 17.17 24.07
CA GLU A 436 -0.01 16.54 23.86
C GLU A 436 -0.01 15.16 23.16
N ASN A 437 1.16 14.84 22.59
CA ASN A 437 1.75 13.51 22.36
C ASN A 437 1.04 12.51 21.44
N GLN A 438 1.43 12.51 20.16
CA GLN A 438 1.70 11.31 19.36
C GLN A 438 2.52 11.69 18.10
N GLU A 439 3.13 10.68 17.48
CA GLU A 439 4.10 10.70 16.35
C GLU A 439 4.00 11.91 15.42
N GLN A 440 5.13 12.47 14.97
CA GLN A 440 5.21 13.65 14.08
C GLN A 440 4.16 13.61 12.96
N ASP A 441 3.02 14.23 13.25
CA ASP A 441 1.75 13.87 12.64
C ASP A 441 1.69 14.42 11.22
N PHE A 442 1.50 13.48 10.31
CA PHE A 442 1.00 13.71 8.97
C PHE A 442 -0.11 14.78 9.00
N VAL A 443 0.18 15.99 8.52
CA VAL A 443 -0.81 17.07 8.41
C VAL A 443 -1.90 16.57 7.47
N GLY A 444 -3.09 16.29 8.01
CA GLY A 444 -4.21 15.72 7.25
C GLY A 444 -4.42 16.43 5.90
N PHE A 445 -4.56 15.64 4.83
CA PHE A 445 -4.67 16.12 3.44
C PHE A 445 -5.71 17.26 3.27
N ASP A 446 -6.78 17.25 4.08
CA ASP A 446 -7.88 18.21 4.02
C ASP A 446 -7.59 19.59 4.64
N ARG A 447 -6.45 19.73 5.34
CA ARG A 447 -6.13 20.97 6.05
C ARG A 447 -5.66 22.07 5.11
N ILE A 448 -5.11 21.76 3.93
CA ILE A 448 -4.59 22.77 3.01
C ILE A 448 -5.51 22.89 1.79
N ARG A 449 -6.04 24.09 1.55
CA ARG A 449 -6.85 24.36 0.36
C ARG A 449 -6.46 25.68 -0.29
N PHE A 450 -6.32 25.64 -1.61
CA PHE A 450 -6.15 26.84 -2.44
C PHE A 450 -7.48 27.19 -3.11
N GLN A 451 -7.89 28.44 -2.97
CA GLN A 451 -9.07 29.00 -3.65
C GLN A 451 -8.63 30.23 -4.44
N TRP A 452 -8.65 30.11 -5.76
CA TRP A 452 -8.31 31.22 -6.65
C TRP A 452 -9.55 32.09 -6.88
N ASN A 453 -9.50 33.35 -6.42
CA ASN A 453 -10.57 34.32 -6.63
C ASN A 453 -10.41 35.04 -7.97
N SER A 454 -9.19 35.09 -8.50
CA SER A 454 -8.85 35.62 -9.82
C SER A 454 -7.54 34.97 -10.32
N GLU A 455 -7.09 35.31 -11.53
CA GLU A 455 -5.77 34.88 -12.06
C GLU A 455 -4.58 35.39 -11.22
N ARG A 456 -4.81 36.38 -10.33
CA ARG A 456 -3.77 37.05 -9.55
C ARG A 456 -4.01 37.02 -8.04
N SER A 457 -5.17 36.56 -7.59
CA SER A 457 -5.54 36.51 -6.17
C SER A 457 -5.85 35.08 -5.78
N VAL A 458 -5.13 34.58 -4.78
CA VAL A 458 -5.35 33.26 -4.19
C VAL A 458 -5.58 33.40 -2.69
N LYS A 459 -6.53 32.62 -2.19
CA LYS A 459 -6.76 32.39 -0.78
C LYS A 459 -6.22 31.01 -0.42
N VAL A 460 -5.27 30.98 0.50
CA VAL A 460 -4.67 29.75 1.04
C VAL A 460 -5.29 29.51 2.42
N GLN A 461 -6.00 28.41 2.57
CA GLN A 461 -6.55 27.98 3.85
C GLN A 461 -5.69 26.87 4.44
N ILE A 462 -5.32 27.00 5.72
CA ILE A 462 -4.52 26.02 6.48
C ILE A 462 -5.27 25.75 7.79
N GLY A 463 -6.06 24.68 7.83
CA GLY A 463 -7.00 24.42 8.91
C GLY A 463 -8.02 25.56 9.03
N GLU A 464 -7.98 26.27 10.16
CA GLU A 464 -8.81 27.46 10.41
C GLU A 464 -8.15 28.77 9.92
N ALA A 465 -6.84 28.76 9.67
CA ALA A 465 -6.11 29.93 9.21
C ALA A 465 -6.37 30.21 7.72
N GLN A 466 -6.41 31.49 7.34
CA GLN A 466 -6.59 31.92 5.96
C GLN A 466 -5.59 33.03 5.62
N LEU A 467 -4.88 32.85 4.51
CA LEU A 467 -3.93 33.80 3.95
C LEU A 467 -4.43 34.23 2.56
N ASN A 468 -4.65 35.53 2.36
CA ASN A 468 -5.00 36.08 1.06
C ASN A 468 -3.74 36.67 0.41
N ILE A 469 -3.36 36.16 -0.75
CA ILE A 469 -2.21 36.61 -1.52
C ILE A 469 -2.74 37.24 -2.80
N SER A 470 -2.56 38.56 -2.93
CA SER A 470 -2.76 39.28 -4.18
C SER A 470 -1.41 39.55 -4.84
N VAL A 471 -1.29 39.23 -6.12
CA VAL A 471 -0.05 39.33 -6.88
C VAL A 471 -0.23 40.32 -8.02
N ASP A 472 -0.18 41.60 -7.65
CA ASP A 472 -0.11 42.70 -8.61
C ASP A 472 1.18 42.69 -9.43
#